data_AF-A0A6P4XSZ9-F1
#
_entry.id   AF-A0A6P4XSZ9-F1
#
_cell.length_a   1.000
_cell.length_b   1.000
_cell.length_c   1.000
_cell.angle_alpha   90.00
_cell.angle_beta   90.00
_cell.angle_gamma   90.00
#
_symmetry.space_group_name_H-M   'P 1'
#
loop_
_entity.id
_entity.type
_entity.pdbx_description
1 polymer ?
#
loop_
_entity_poly.entity_id
_entity_poly.type
_entity_poly.pdbx_seq_one_letter_code
_entity_poly.pdbx_strand_id
1 'polypeptide(L)'
;MLRVCEKLREADEKGRRYGLARAETGYLRALVDAMADTDRLAEVELLKTLGDVNVEKGRLGKDVGKFKAALALYIAAMVRCYHEEQADGIEHRYHYTERLLQGLSSQGKGQSTEDKETTTPAKVAAMFQALDKRRATGGHTDSLLIGYAQVMVEAIVNDNSMLETEATKSMGDVYLKRGTETGDTRNLTRATALYNRALARCHNVHGTVVIVHRLLHTAKIRQDIARGNKVRELF
;
A
#
# COMPACT_ATOMS: atom_id res chain seq x y z
N MET A 1 14.69 -5.57 -15.19
CA MET A 1 13.73 -4.65 -15.84
C MET A 1 12.47 -5.33 -16.41
N LEU A 2 12.53 -6.51 -17.05
CA LEU A 2 11.38 -7.11 -17.75
C LEU A 2 10.14 -7.44 -16.89
N ARG A 3 10.30 -7.86 -15.63
CA ARG A 3 9.17 -8.23 -14.74
C ARG A 3 8.30 -7.06 -14.29
N VAL A 4 8.89 -5.87 -14.13
CA VAL A 4 8.18 -4.65 -13.72
C VAL A 4 7.19 -4.24 -14.81
N CYS A 5 7.57 -4.39 -16.09
CA CYS A 5 6.75 -4.01 -17.24
C CYS A 5 5.47 -4.84 -17.39
N GLU A 6 5.45 -6.11 -17.01
CA GLU A 6 4.26 -6.96 -17.19
C GLU A 6 3.15 -6.59 -16.21
N LYS A 7 3.48 -6.39 -14.94
CA LYS A 7 2.50 -6.04 -13.88
C LYS A 7 1.89 -4.65 -14.07
N LEU A 8 2.62 -3.76 -14.74
CA LEU A 8 2.19 -2.40 -15.02
C LEU A 8 1.46 -2.25 -16.34
N ARG A 9 1.61 -3.20 -17.27
CA ARG A 9 1.20 -3.04 -18.67
C ARG A 9 -0.23 -2.55 -18.83
N GLU A 10 -1.18 -3.18 -18.14
CA GLU A 10 -2.60 -2.84 -18.22
C GLU A 10 -2.90 -1.46 -17.61
N ALA A 11 -2.30 -1.16 -16.46
CA ALA A 11 -2.47 0.13 -15.79
C ALA A 11 -1.83 1.26 -16.61
N ASP A 12 -0.65 1.04 -17.18
CA ASP A 12 0.06 1.98 -18.04
C ASP A 12 -0.64 2.21 -19.36
N GLU A 13 -1.21 1.17 -19.98
CA GLU A 13 -2.02 1.33 -21.18
C GLU A 13 -3.24 2.20 -20.89
N LYS A 14 -3.94 1.93 -19.78
CA LYS A 14 -5.07 2.76 -19.33
C LYS A 14 -4.62 4.18 -19.00
N GLY A 15 -3.46 4.34 -18.37
CA GLY A 15 -2.84 5.62 -18.03
C GLY A 15 -2.51 6.45 -19.27
N ARG A 16 -1.89 5.82 -20.28
CA ARG A 16 -1.61 6.46 -21.57
C ARG A 16 -2.88 6.88 -22.31
N ARG A 17 -3.93 6.05 -22.25
CA ARG A 17 -5.17 6.28 -23.01
C ARG A 17 -6.10 7.30 -22.34
N TYR A 18 -6.14 7.35 -21.01
CA TYR A 18 -7.16 8.07 -20.26
C TYR A 18 -6.62 8.98 -19.13
N GLY A 19 -5.31 9.03 -18.91
CA GLY A 19 -4.66 9.77 -17.81
C GLY A 19 -4.35 8.88 -16.60
N LEU A 20 -3.28 9.22 -15.86
CA LEU A 20 -2.81 8.46 -14.71
C LEU A 20 -3.88 8.41 -13.61
N ALA A 21 -4.60 9.51 -13.41
CA ALA A 21 -5.67 9.58 -12.40
C ALA A 21 -6.77 8.52 -12.63
N ARG A 22 -7.07 8.19 -13.89
CA ARG A 22 -8.06 7.15 -14.23
C ARG A 22 -7.51 5.73 -14.16
N ALA A 23 -6.19 5.57 -14.09
CA ALA A 23 -5.49 4.29 -13.95
C ALA A 23 -5.12 3.94 -12.50
N GLU A 24 -5.31 4.87 -11.54
CA GLU A 24 -4.94 4.72 -10.13
C GLU A 24 -5.35 3.38 -9.50
N THR A 25 -6.59 2.92 -9.73
CA THR A 25 -7.05 1.61 -9.19
C THR A 25 -6.24 0.43 -9.74
N GLY A 26 -5.74 0.53 -10.97
CA GLY A 26 -4.86 -0.46 -11.57
C GLY A 26 -3.47 -0.45 -10.92
N TYR A 27 -2.92 0.74 -10.68
CA TYR A 27 -1.66 0.91 -9.96
C TYR A 27 -1.74 0.41 -8.51
N LEU A 28 -2.84 0.69 -7.81
CA LEU A 28 -3.07 0.17 -6.46
C LEU A 28 -3.12 -1.37 -6.43
N ARG A 29 -3.81 -1.99 -7.40
CA ARG A 29 -3.83 -3.45 -7.54
C ARG A 29 -2.43 -4.00 -7.77
N ALA A 30 -1.69 -3.42 -8.72
CA ALA A 30 -0.32 -3.82 -9.01
C ALA A 30 0.60 -3.64 -7.78
N LEU A 31 0.37 -2.62 -6.96
CA LEU A 31 1.13 -2.38 -5.72
C LEU A 31 0.93 -3.52 -4.73
N VAL A 32 -0.32 -3.96 -4.53
CA VAL A 32 -0.61 -5.14 -3.71
C VAL A 32 0.13 -6.37 -4.22
N ASP A 33 0.06 -6.65 -5.52
CA ASP A 33 0.72 -7.82 -6.10
C ASP A 33 2.25 -7.74 -6.02
N ALA A 34 2.84 -6.56 -6.20
CA ALA A 34 4.28 -6.34 -6.01
C ALA A 34 4.69 -6.58 -4.55
N MET A 35 3.93 -6.04 -3.60
CA MET A 35 4.18 -6.25 -2.18
C MET A 35 4.05 -7.73 -1.80
N ALA A 36 2.96 -8.38 -2.20
CA ALA A 36 2.66 -9.77 -1.90
C ALA A 36 3.67 -10.75 -2.53
N ASP A 37 4.22 -10.43 -3.70
CA ASP A 37 5.25 -11.22 -4.37
C ASP A 37 6.68 -10.83 -3.96
N THR A 38 6.85 -9.93 -2.97
CA THR A 38 8.16 -9.41 -2.53
C THR A 38 8.98 -8.73 -3.64
N ASP A 39 8.31 -8.24 -4.68
CA ASP A 39 8.92 -7.53 -5.81
C ASP A 39 9.14 -6.06 -5.46
N ARG A 40 10.28 -5.79 -4.80
CA ARG A 40 10.60 -4.45 -4.29
C ARG A 40 10.88 -3.44 -5.41
N LEU A 41 11.41 -3.88 -6.55
CA LEU A 41 11.63 -2.98 -7.70
C LEU A 41 10.28 -2.50 -8.25
N ALA A 42 9.32 -3.41 -8.42
CA ALA A 42 7.98 -3.04 -8.86
C ALA A 42 7.26 -2.17 -7.83
N GLU A 43 7.38 -2.47 -6.53
CA GLU A 43 6.79 -1.68 -5.45
C GLU A 43 7.29 -0.23 -5.45
N VAL A 44 8.60 0.00 -5.58
CA VAL A 44 9.19 1.34 -5.67
C VAL A 44 8.67 2.08 -6.88
N GLU A 45 8.66 1.41 -8.04
CA GLU A 45 8.14 2.00 -9.29
C GLU A 45 6.67 2.40 -9.12
N LEU A 46 5.87 1.57 -8.46
CA LEU A 46 4.45 1.82 -8.23
C LEU A 46 4.19 2.98 -7.26
N LEU A 47 4.99 3.11 -6.20
CA LEU A 47 4.92 4.27 -5.31
C LEU A 47 5.30 5.55 -6.05
N LYS A 48 6.32 5.51 -6.92
CA LYS A 48 6.69 6.62 -7.80
C LYS A 48 5.53 6.99 -8.75
N THR A 49 4.94 6.01 -9.44
CA THR A 49 3.81 6.25 -10.34
C THR A 49 2.57 6.78 -9.61
N LEU A 50 2.29 6.32 -8.39
CA LEU A 50 1.23 6.90 -7.56
C LEU A 50 1.55 8.34 -7.12
N GLY A 51 2.83 8.68 -6.96
CA GLY A 51 3.28 10.07 -6.85
C GLY A 51 2.92 10.87 -8.09
N ASP A 52 3.21 10.36 -9.29
CA ASP A 52 2.88 11.00 -10.56
C ASP A 52 1.36 11.19 -10.74
N VAL A 53 0.55 10.20 -10.33
CA VAL A 53 -0.91 10.28 -10.29
C VAL A 53 -1.36 11.49 -9.46
N ASN A 54 -0.73 11.70 -8.29
CA ASN A 54 -1.05 12.85 -7.44
C ASN A 54 -0.57 14.18 -8.05
N VAL A 55 0.58 14.22 -8.75
CA VAL A 55 0.99 15.40 -9.52
C VAL A 55 -0.04 15.74 -10.60
N GLU A 56 -0.53 14.75 -11.35
CA GLU A 56 -1.57 14.95 -12.38
C GLU A 56 -2.85 15.51 -11.76
N LYS A 57 -3.34 14.91 -10.66
CA LYS A 57 -4.51 15.39 -9.91
C LYS A 57 -4.30 16.81 -9.38
N GLY A 58 -3.13 17.11 -8.82
CA GLY A 58 -2.76 18.43 -8.33
C GLY A 58 -2.75 19.48 -9.43
N ARG A 59 -2.29 19.14 -10.64
CA ARG A 59 -2.31 20.05 -11.80
C ARG A 59 -3.73 20.29 -12.32
N LEU A 60 -4.56 19.25 -12.41
CA LEU A 60 -5.94 19.36 -12.88
C LEU A 60 -6.81 20.17 -11.90
N GLY A 61 -6.64 19.95 -10.60
CA GLY A 61 -7.45 20.58 -9.55
C GLY A 61 -6.84 21.85 -8.93
N LYS A 62 -5.59 22.21 -9.29
CA LYS A 62 -4.76 23.19 -8.57
C LYS A 62 -4.69 22.89 -7.05
N ASP A 63 -4.60 21.60 -6.71
CA ASP A 63 -4.67 21.11 -5.34
C ASP A 63 -3.26 20.94 -4.75
N VAL A 64 -2.89 21.86 -3.86
CA VAL A 64 -1.64 21.87 -3.10
C VAL A 64 -1.46 20.59 -2.27
N GLY A 65 -2.54 20.05 -1.72
CA GLY A 65 -2.51 18.80 -0.94
C GLY A 65 -2.06 17.61 -1.79
N LYS A 66 -2.40 17.59 -3.09
CA LYS A 66 -1.95 16.52 -3.99
C LYS A 66 -0.46 16.61 -4.32
N PHE A 67 0.10 17.81 -4.44
CA PHE A 67 1.56 17.94 -4.58
C PHE A 67 2.29 17.47 -3.32
N LYS A 68 1.79 17.81 -2.13
CA LYS A 68 2.34 17.29 -0.85
C LYS A 68 2.27 15.76 -0.79
N ALA A 69 1.12 15.17 -1.18
CA ALA A 69 0.95 13.72 -1.25
C ALA A 69 1.95 13.07 -2.23
N ALA A 70 2.19 13.69 -3.39
CA ALA A 70 3.19 13.21 -4.35
C ALA A 70 4.60 13.22 -3.76
N LEU A 71 5.01 14.31 -3.09
CA LEU A 71 6.31 14.40 -2.42
C LEU A 71 6.49 13.31 -1.36
N ALA A 72 5.46 13.08 -0.52
CA ALA A 72 5.48 12.01 0.47
C ALA A 72 5.67 10.63 -0.17
N LEU A 73 4.99 10.35 -1.29
CA LEU A 73 5.13 9.09 -2.03
C LEU A 73 6.51 8.92 -2.66
N TYR A 74 7.12 9.98 -3.21
CA TYR A 74 8.49 9.93 -3.72
C TYR A 74 9.50 9.66 -2.60
N ILE A 75 9.37 10.33 -1.45
CA ILE A 75 10.21 10.05 -0.27
C ILE A 75 10.06 8.58 0.13
N ALA A 76 8.82 8.10 0.21
CA ALA A 76 8.55 6.73 0.60
C ALA A 76 9.07 5.70 -0.43
N ALA A 77 9.12 6.05 -1.72
CA ALA A 77 9.77 5.26 -2.76
C ALA A 77 11.30 5.26 -2.59
N MET A 78 11.93 6.41 -2.33
CA MET A 78 13.38 6.53 -2.09
C MET A 78 13.83 5.75 -0.83
N VAL A 79 13.08 5.84 0.27
CA VAL A 79 13.37 5.06 1.49
C VAL A 79 13.26 3.55 1.25
N ARG A 80 12.38 3.14 0.33
CA ARG A 80 12.21 1.74 -0.07
C ARG A 80 13.11 1.35 -1.25
N CYS A 81 13.92 2.24 -1.82
CA CYS A 81 14.90 1.89 -2.84
C CYS A 81 16.05 1.05 -2.25
N TYR A 82 16.69 0.25 -3.10
CA TYR A 82 17.99 -0.40 -2.82
C TYR A 82 19.06 -0.06 -3.86
N HIS A 83 18.69 0.57 -4.98
CA HIS A 83 19.58 0.88 -6.10
C HIS A 83 19.60 2.38 -6.36
N GLU A 84 20.80 2.93 -6.50
CA GLU A 84 21.04 4.38 -6.72
C GLU A 84 20.37 4.88 -8.01
N GLU A 85 20.40 4.12 -9.11
CA GLU A 85 19.79 4.53 -10.38
C GLU A 85 18.26 4.76 -10.29
N GLN A 86 17.56 4.01 -9.43
CA GLN A 86 16.13 4.27 -9.19
C GLN A 86 15.92 5.53 -8.35
N ALA A 87 16.87 5.85 -7.46
CA ALA A 87 16.79 7.02 -6.61
C ALA A 87 16.91 8.32 -7.43
N ASP A 88 17.85 8.39 -8.38
CA ASP A 88 18.04 9.57 -9.26
C ASP A 88 16.75 9.93 -10.02
N GLY A 89 16.10 8.91 -10.59
CA GLY A 89 14.84 9.10 -11.33
C GLY A 89 13.68 9.58 -10.44
N ILE A 90 13.68 9.23 -9.15
CA ILE A 90 12.68 9.69 -8.18
C ILE A 90 13.03 11.10 -7.67
N GLU A 91 14.30 11.40 -7.43
CA GLU A 91 14.80 12.70 -6.98
C GLU A 91 14.46 13.82 -7.98
N HIS A 92 14.64 13.57 -9.28
CA HIS A 92 14.24 14.51 -10.31
C HIS A 92 12.72 14.83 -10.26
N ARG A 93 11.87 13.83 -10.01
CA ARG A 93 10.42 14.00 -9.89
C ARG A 93 10.03 14.73 -8.62
N TYR A 94 10.74 14.44 -7.53
CA TYR A 94 10.62 15.16 -6.26
C TYR A 94 10.87 16.65 -6.45
N HIS A 95 12.04 17.04 -6.98
CA HIS A 95 12.38 18.46 -7.18
C HIS A 95 11.46 19.14 -8.21
N TYR A 96 11.05 18.44 -9.26
CA TYR A 96 10.06 18.98 -10.19
C TYR A 96 8.76 19.34 -9.47
N THR A 97 8.26 18.45 -8.62
CA THR A 97 7.00 18.64 -7.87
C THR A 97 7.13 19.73 -6.82
N GLU A 98 8.29 19.82 -6.16
CA GLU A 98 8.61 20.87 -5.19
C GLU A 98 8.57 22.26 -5.84
N ARG A 99 9.12 22.42 -7.07
CA ARG A 99 9.03 23.67 -7.82
C ARG A 99 7.59 24.03 -8.19
N LEU A 100 6.76 23.05 -8.56
CA LEU A 100 5.33 23.27 -8.81
C LEU A 100 4.63 23.78 -7.55
N LEU A 101 4.94 23.20 -6.40
CA LEU A 101 4.39 23.61 -5.11
C LEU A 101 4.81 25.04 -4.72
N GLN A 102 6.09 25.37 -4.88
CA GLN A 102 6.63 26.71 -4.60
C GLN A 102 5.99 27.79 -5.48
N GLY A 103 5.80 27.49 -6.77
CA GLY A 103 5.13 28.40 -7.72
C GLY A 103 3.68 28.71 -7.37
N LEU A 104 3.01 27.85 -6.59
CA LEU A 104 1.64 28.05 -6.10
C LEU A 104 1.59 28.70 -4.72
N SER A 105 2.58 28.40 -3.86
CA SER A 105 2.68 28.93 -2.49
C SER A 105 3.00 30.42 -2.45
N SER A 106 3.68 30.96 -3.47
CA SER A 106 3.96 32.40 -3.61
C SER A 106 2.70 33.25 -3.86
N GLN A 107 1.53 32.64 -4.09
CA GLN A 107 0.23 33.33 -4.24
C GLN A 107 -0.73 33.16 -3.05
N GLY A 108 -0.37 32.41 -2.00
CA GLY A 108 -1.26 32.15 -0.87
C GLY A 108 -0.51 32.00 0.45
N LYS A 109 -0.49 33.06 1.27
CA LYS A 109 -0.16 32.93 2.69
C LYS A 109 -1.26 32.12 3.37
N GLY A 110 -0.92 30.90 3.77
CA GLY A 110 -1.80 30.02 4.53
C GLY A 110 -1.02 28.82 5.04
N GLN A 111 -0.22 29.02 6.08
CA GLN A 111 0.26 27.92 6.89
C GLN A 111 -0.94 27.33 7.63
N SER A 112 -1.30 26.09 7.30
CA SER A 112 -1.86 25.17 8.28
C SER A 112 -0.73 24.26 8.74
N THR A 113 -0.18 24.56 9.92
CA THR A 113 0.35 23.52 10.80
C THR A 113 -0.87 22.71 11.24
N GLU A 114 -1.18 21.64 10.50
CA GLU A 114 -2.03 20.60 11.03
C GLU A 114 -1.29 20.02 12.23
N ASP A 115 -1.82 20.28 13.42
CA ASP A 115 -1.46 19.52 14.62
C ASP A 115 -1.48 18.05 14.21
N LYS A 116 -0.33 17.37 14.31
CA LYS A 116 -0.23 15.91 14.14
C LYS A 116 -1.02 15.29 15.28
N GLU A 117 -2.35 15.26 15.11
CA GLU A 117 -3.27 14.64 16.04
C GLU A 117 -2.84 13.18 16.16
N THR A 118 -2.51 12.76 17.38
CA THR A 118 -1.97 11.42 17.59
C THR A 118 -2.99 10.40 17.11
N THR A 119 -2.59 9.60 16.12
CA THR A 119 -3.46 8.54 15.59
C THR A 119 -3.66 7.51 16.69
N THR A 120 -4.89 7.39 17.18
CA THR A 120 -5.26 6.42 18.21
C THR A 120 -5.72 5.10 17.56
N PRO A 121 -5.60 3.96 18.26
CA PRO A 121 -6.13 2.69 17.77
C PRO A 121 -7.62 2.74 17.39
N ALA A 122 -8.43 3.53 18.10
CA ALA A 122 -9.85 3.70 17.81
C ALA A 122 -10.09 4.40 16.46
N LYS A 123 -9.28 5.42 16.13
CA LYS A 123 -9.35 6.10 14.82
C LYS A 123 -8.95 5.18 13.68
N VAL A 124 -7.89 4.40 13.86
CA VAL A 124 -7.48 3.37 12.89
C VAL A 124 -8.62 2.38 12.67
N ALA A 125 -9.20 1.83 13.74
CA ALA A 125 -10.32 0.90 13.64
C ALA A 125 -11.52 1.52 12.89
N ALA A 126 -11.82 2.80 13.13
CA ALA A 126 -12.89 3.51 12.43
C ALA A 126 -12.67 3.57 10.91
N MET A 127 -11.42 3.80 10.44
CA MET A 127 -11.09 3.84 9.00
C MET A 127 -11.31 2.48 8.32
N PHE A 128 -11.23 1.38 9.07
CA PHE A 128 -11.38 0.02 8.53
C PHE A 128 -12.82 -0.49 8.57
N GLN A 129 -13.73 0.16 9.32
CA GLN A 129 -15.11 -0.34 9.50
C GLN A 129 -15.84 -0.63 8.19
N ALA A 130 -15.71 0.23 7.18
CA ALA A 130 -16.36 0.02 5.89
C ALA A 130 -15.79 -1.18 5.13
N LEU A 131 -14.47 -1.38 5.20
CA LEU A 131 -13.77 -2.50 4.58
C LEU A 131 -14.05 -3.81 5.32
N ASP A 132 -14.09 -3.77 6.64
CA ASP A 132 -14.39 -4.94 7.49
C ASP A 132 -15.83 -5.41 7.30
N LYS A 133 -16.80 -4.47 7.19
CA LYS A 133 -18.18 -4.80 6.82
C LYS A 133 -18.25 -5.47 5.46
N ARG A 134 -17.58 -4.89 4.44
CA ARG A 134 -17.53 -5.46 3.10
C ARG A 134 -16.88 -6.85 3.08
N ARG A 135 -15.86 -7.06 3.91
CA ARG A 135 -15.19 -8.34 4.09
C ARG A 135 -16.11 -9.38 4.73
N ALA A 136 -16.90 -8.98 5.72
CA ALA A 136 -17.86 -9.86 6.40
C ALA A 136 -19.00 -10.30 5.46
N THR A 137 -19.45 -9.45 4.54
CA THR A 137 -20.51 -9.78 3.57
C THR A 137 -20.02 -10.53 2.34
N GLY A 138 -18.79 -11.08 2.34
CA GLY A 138 -18.25 -11.83 1.21
C GLY A 138 -17.84 -10.98 0.00
N GLY A 139 -17.43 -9.73 0.22
CA GLY A 139 -16.99 -8.83 -0.85
C GLY A 139 -15.82 -9.40 -1.66
N HIS A 140 -15.76 -9.02 -2.94
CA HIS A 140 -14.73 -9.52 -3.88
C HIS A 140 -13.32 -9.20 -3.37
N THR A 141 -12.45 -10.22 -3.33
CA THR A 141 -11.08 -10.15 -2.83
C THR A 141 -10.29 -8.97 -3.41
N ASP A 142 -10.38 -8.75 -4.72
CA ASP A 142 -9.61 -7.68 -5.37
C ASP A 142 -10.10 -6.29 -4.95
N SER A 143 -11.40 -6.15 -4.65
CA SER A 143 -11.94 -4.88 -4.16
C SER A 143 -11.46 -4.57 -2.74
N LEU A 144 -11.38 -5.59 -1.88
CA LEU A 144 -10.85 -5.44 -0.53
C LEU A 144 -9.37 -5.08 -0.55
N LEU A 145 -8.57 -5.78 -1.36
CA LEU A 145 -7.14 -5.51 -1.51
C LEU A 145 -6.86 -4.09 -2.01
N ILE A 146 -7.61 -3.62 -3.02
CA ILE A 146 -7.50 -2.24 -3.50
C ILE A 146 -7.88 -1.24 -2.39
N GLY A 147 -8.96 -1.51 -1.64
CA GLY A 147 -9.39 -0.64 -0.55
C GLY A 147 -8.34 -0.52 0.55
N TYR A 148 -7.73 -1.64 0.98
CA TYR A 148 -6.65 -1.59 1.96
C TYR A 148 -5.38 -0.92 1.39
N ALA A 149 -5.07 -1.09 0.11
CA ALA A 149 -3.95 -0.39 -0.55
C ALA A 149 -4.17 1.14 -0.59
N GLN A 150 -5.41 1.60 -0.79
CA GLN A 150 -5.76 3.02 -0.71
C GLN A 150 -5.47 3.58 0.68
N VAL A 151 -5.94 2.89 1.73
CA VAL A 151 -5.69 3.28 3.13
C VAL A 151 -4.20 3.27 3.44
N MET A 152 -3.44 2.30 2.94
CA MET A 152 -1.99 2.26 3.11
C MET A 152 -1.28 3.45 2.43
N VAL A 153 -1.68 3.81 1.21
CA VAL A 153 -1.13 4.96 0.49
C VAL A 153 -1.45 6.27 1.21
N GLU A 154 -2.68 6.41 1.72
CA GLU A 154 -3.08 7.54 2.56
C GLU A 154 -2.26 7.60 3.87
N ALA A 155 -1.99 6.45 4.48
CA ALA A 155 -1.14 6.36 5.66
C ALA A 155 0.30 6.83 5.37
N ILE A 156 0.86 6.47 4.22
CA ILE A 156 2.19 6.94 3.78
C ILE A 156 2.18 8.46 3.60
N VAL A 157 1.16 9.00 2.95
CA VAL A 157 1.01 10.45 2.72
C VAL A 157 0.96 11.22 4.05
N ASN A 158 0.33 10.64 5.06
CA ASN A 158 0.18 11.24 6.38
C ASN A 158 1.28 10.84 7.38
N ASP A 159 2.34 10.14 6.95
CA ASP A 159 3.43 9.65 7.82
C ASP A 159 2.91 8.84 9.03
N ASN A 160 1.88 8.03 8.78
CA ASN A 160 1.15 7.27 9.79
C ASN A 160 1.53 5.79 9.78
N SER A 161 2.66 5.46 10.40
CA SER A 161 3.17 4.08 10.45
C SER A 161 2.18 3.09 11.05
N MET A 162 1.37 3.50 12.04
CA MET A 162 0.37 2.62 12.65
C MET A 162 -0.71 2.21 11.63
N LEU A 163 -1.20 3.17 10.85
CA LEU A 163 -2.20 2.92 9.82
C LEU A 163 -1.62 2.13 8.64
N GLU A 164 -0.37 2.42 8.24
CA GLU A 164 0.35 1.69 7.19
C GLU A 164 0.53 0.21 7.56
N THR A 165 0.94 -0.07 8.80
CA THR A 165 1.10 -1.42 9.34
C THR A 165 -0.24 -2.17 9.37
N GLU A 166 -1.31 -1.54 9.85
CA GLU A 166 -2.63 -2.18 9.95
C GLU A 166 -3.22 -2.49 8.58
N ALA A 167 -3.07 -1.58 7.60
CA ALA A 167 -3.49 -1.81 6.22
C ALA A 167 -2.72 -2.99 5.59
N THR A 168 -1.40 -3.02 5.77
CA THR A 168 -0.54 -4.08 5.25
C THR A 168 -0.86 -5.43 5.86
N LYS A 169 -1.07 -5.49 7.19
CA LYS A 169 -1.51 -6.69 7.89
C LYS A 169 -2.88 -7.17 7.38
N SER A 170 -3.83 -6.25 7.19
CA SER A 170 -5.18 -6.58 6.73
C SER A 170 -5.20 -7.14 5.31
N MET A 171 -4.32 -6.67 4.41
CA MET A 171 -4.10 -7.32 3.12
C MET A 171 -3.58 -8.75 3.28
N GLY A 172 -2.68 -8.98 4.24
CA GLY A 172 -2.22 -10.32 4.60
C GLY A 172 -3.37 -11.22 5.07
N ASP A 173 -4.27 -10.70 5.91
CA ASP A 173 -5.44 -11.43 6.40
C ASP A 173 -6.41 -11.85 5.27
N VAL A 174 -6.51 -11.04 4.20
CA VAL A 174 -7.29 -11.39 2.99
C VAL A 174 -6.67 -12.59 2.27
N TYR A 175 -5.36 -12.59 2.05
CA TYR A 175 -4.67 -13.72 1.42
C TYR A 175 -4.64 -14.96 2.31
N LEU A 176 -4.52 -14.81 3.63
CA LEU A 176 -4.59 -15.92 4.58
C LEU A 176 -5.94 -16.62 4.51
N LYS A 177 -7.04 -15.85 4.54
CA LYS A 177 -8.40 -16.38 4.40
C LYS A 177 -8.55 -17.15 3.09
N ARG A 178 -8.18 -16.52 1.96
CA ARG A 178 -8.25 -17.17 0.64
C ARG A 178 -7.42 -18.44 0.56
N GLY A 179 -6.18 -18.43 1.03
CA GLY A 179 -5.32 -19.61 1.02
C GLY A 179 -5.82 -20.74 1.92
N THR A 180 -6.52 -20.40 3.00
CA THR A 180 -7.18 -21.37 3.88
C THR A 180 -8.39 -22.01 3.20
N GLU A 181 -9.24 -21.20 2.58
CA GLU A 181 -10.45 -21.66 1.87
C GLU A 181 -10.12 -22.51 0.64
N THR A 182 -9.10 -22.11 -0.15
CA THR A 182 -8.76 -22.80 -1.40
C THR A 182 -7.68 -23.86 -1.24
N GLY A 183 -7.02 -23.95 -0.08
CA GLY A 183 -5.82 -24.78 0.11
C GLY A 183 -4.60 -24.31 -0.68
N ASP A 184 -4.62 -23.08 -1.22
CA ASP A 184 -3.55 -22.56 -2.07
C ASP A 184 -2.39 -22.00 -1.24
N THR A 185 -1.28 -22.72 -1.23
CA THR A 185 -0.06 -22.35 -0.50
C THR A 185 0.60 -21.07 -1.04
N ARG A 186 0.32 -20.65 -2.29
CA ARG A 186 0.79 -19.38 -2.84
C ARG A 186 0.13 -18.20 -2.13
N ASN A 187 -1.17 -18.26 -1.86
CA ASN A 187 -1.86 -17.23 -1.09
C ASN A 187 -1.31 -17.15 0.35
N LEU A 188 -1.00 -18.29 0.98
CA LEU A 188 -0.36 -18.30 2.31
C LEU A 188 1.05 -17.69 2.30
N THR A 189 1.78 -17.86 1.20
CA THR A 189 3.10 -17.24 1.00
C THR A 189 2.97 -15.73 0.85
N ARG A 190 1.98 -15.26 0.06
CA ARG A 190 1.63 -13.84 -0.09
C ARG A 190 1.21 -13.20 1.24
N ALA A 191 0.42 -13.91 2.05
CA ALA A 191 0.05 -13.45 3.40
C ALA A 191 1.30 -13.28 4.28
N THR A 192 2.18 -14.28 4.30
CA THR A 192 3.46 -14.24 5.05
C THR A 192 4.31 -13.04 4.64
N ALA A 193 4.45 -12.78 3.33
CA ALA A 193 5.18 -11.63 2.81
C ALA A 193 4.62 -10.30 3.34
N LEU A 194 3.29 -10.14 3.31
CA LEU A 194 2.62 -8.93 3.79
C LEU A 194 2.75 -8.77 5.31
N TYR A 195 2.66 -9.83 6.10
CA TYR A 195 2.90 -9.74 7.54
C TYR A 195 4.33 -9.33 7.88
N ASN A 196 5.34 -9.88 7.18
CA ASN A 196 6.73 -9.45 7.37
C ASN A 196 6.94 -7.97 7.02
N ARG A 197 6.27 -7.47 5.97
CA ARG A 197 6.28 -6.04 5.62
C ARG A 197 5.62 -5.18 6.69
N ALA A 198 4.46 -5.61 7.19
CA ALA A 198 3.77 -4.93 8.29
C ALA A 198 4.65 -4.89 9.55
N LEU A 199 5.36 -5.98 9.85
CA LEU A 199 6.28 -6.09 10.98
C LEU A 199 7.46 -5.11 10.87
N ALA A 200 8.05 -4.97 9.66
CA ALA A 200 9.16 -4.04 9.42
C ALA A 200 8.79 -2.56 9.63
N ARG A 201 7.49 -2.23 9.60
CA ARG A 201 6.95 -0.88 9.82
C ARG A 201 6.25 -0.72 11.19
N CYS A 202 6.14 -1.80 11.95
CA CYS A 202 5.44 -1.81 13.23
C CYS A 202 6.36 -1.33 14.35
N HIS A 203 6.06 -0.17 14.91
CA HIS A 203 6.79 0.41 16.06
C HIS A 203 6.06 0.21 17.41
N ASN A 204 4.95 -0.55 17.41
CA ASN A 204 4.16 -0.85 18.59
C ASN A 204 4.34 -2.32 19.03
N VAL A 205 4.76 -2.54 20.28
CA VAL A 205 4.95 -3.88 20.86
C VAL A 205 3.70 -4.76 20.73
N HIS A 206 2.51 -4.20 20.99
CA HIS A 206 1.26 -4.96 20.88
C HIS A 206 0.98 -5.37 19.43
N GLY A 207 1.22 -4.46 18.47
CA GLY A 207 1.09 -4.75 17.05
C GLY A 207 2.06 -5.85 16.59
N THR A 208 3.31 -5.80 17.08
CA THR A 208 4.34 -6.80 16.81
C THR A 208 3.89 -8.20 17.22
N VAL A 209 3.35 -8.35 18.44
CA VAL A 209 2.84 -9.64 18.93
C VAL A 209 1.71 -10.18 18.05
N VAL A 210 0.76 -9.32 17.64
CA VAL A 210 -0.34 -9.72 16.76
C VAL A 210 0.17 -10.19 15.40
N ILE A 211 1.11 -9.49 14.80
CA ILE A 211 1.67 -9.85 13.49
C ILE A 211 2.48 -11.15 13.57
N VAL A 212 3.29 -11.35 14.62
CA VAL A 212 4.02 -12.60 14.86
C VAL A 212 3.04 -13.77 15.04
N HIS A 213 1.96 -13.58 15.78
CA HIS A 213 0.92 -14.59 15.91
C HIS A 213 0.31 -14.97 14.55
N ARG A 214 0.01 -13.99 13.68
CA ARG A 214 -0.50 -14.24 12.32
C ARG A 214 0.50 -15.02 11.46
N LEU A 215 1.80 -14.71 11.56
CA LEU A 215 2.87 -15.45 10.86
C LEU A 215 2.90 -16.92 11.30
N LEU A 216 2.92 -17.18 12.61
CA LEU A 216 2.94 -18.53 13.17
C LEU A 216 1.69 -19.33 12.79
N HIS A 217 0.52 -18.69 12.85
CA HIS A 217 -0.75 -19.30 12.46
C HIS A 217 -0.76 -19.66 10.96
N THR A 218 -0.29 -18.76 10.10
CA THR A 218 -0.15 -19.00 8.65
C THR A 218 0.78 -20.17 8.36
N ALA A 219 1.91 -20.26 9.08
CA ALA A 219 2.86 -21.36 8.96
C ALA A 219 2.23 -22.70 9.36
N LYS A 220 1.43 -22.72 10.43
CA LYS A 220 0.69 -23.91 10.88
C LYS A 220 -0.31 -24.39 9.81
N ILE A 221 -1.14 -23.49 9.27
CA ILE A 221 -2.11 -23.84 8.21
C ILE A 221 -1.39 -24.42 7.00
N ARG A 222 -0.28 -23.81 6.57
CA ARG A 222 0.51 -24.31 5.44
C ARG A 222 1.05 -25.71 5.69
N GLN A 223 1.47 -26.01 6.92
CA GLN A 223 1.93 -27.33 7.33
C GLN A 223 0.78 -28.36 7.34
N ASP A 224 -0.40 -27.98 7.83
CA ASP A 224 -1.58 -28.84 7.87
C ASP A 224 -2.04 -29.21 6.45
N ILE A 225 -2.06 -28.24 5.53
CA ILE A 225 -2.36 -28.48 4.10
C ILE A 225 -1.33 -29.42 3.48
N ALA A 226 -0.03 -29.22 3.74
CA ALA A 226 1.03 -30.09 3.21
C ALA A 226 0.95 -31.53 3.75
N ARG A 227 0.38 -31.72 4.95
CA ARG A 227 0.18 -33.02 5.59
C ARG A 227 -1.16 -33.67 5.23
N GLY A 228 -2.01 -33.01 4.45
CA GLY A 228 -3.36 -33.50 4.12
C GLY A 228 -4.33 -33.50 5.30
N ASN A 229 -4.00 -32.81 6.39
CA ASN A 229 -4.88 -32.67 7.55
C ASN A 229 -6.02 -31.71 7.19
N LYS A 230 -7.27 -32.03 7.58
CA LYS A 230 -8.36 -31.05 7.50
C LYS A 230 -7.96 -29.82 8.31
N VAL A 231 -7.87 -28.67 7.65
CA VAL A 231 -7.63 -27.38 8.31
C VAL A 231 -8.78 -27.16 9.29
N ARG A 232 -8.51 -27.31 10.59
CA ARG A 232 -9.52 -27.04 11.62
C ARG A 232 -9.61 -25.53 11.79
N GLU A 233 -10.75 -24.95 11.41
CA GLU A 233 -11.11 -23.60 11.82
C GLU A 233 -11.18 -23.57 13.35
N LEU A 234 -10.20 -22.92 13.99
CA LEU A 234 -10.30 -22.51 15.37
C LEU A 234 -10.53 -21.00 15.31
N PHE A 235 -11.81 -20.64 15.46
CA PHE A 235 -12.30 -19.27 15.56
C PHE A 235 -11.66 -18.53 16.73
#